data_AF-A0A316B8V7-F1
#
_entry.id   AF-A0A316B8V7-F1
#
_cell.length_a   1.000
_cell.length_b   1.000
_cell.length_c   1.000
_cell.angle_alpha   90.00
_cell.angle_beta   90.00
_cell.angle_gamma   90.00
#
_symmetry.space_group_name_H-M   'P 1'
#
loop_
_entity.id
_entity.type
_entity.pdbx_description
1 polymer ?
#
loop_
_entity_poly.entity_id
_entity_poly.type
_entity_poly.pdbx_seq_one_letter_code
_entity_poly.pdbx_strand_id
1 'polypeptide(L)'
;MACFLVPTTEAIVTTVIKKVADKKGSDNIFIKKMGWLNNMLWGGSALLAFEHVWHGEVTPWFPFLTAASNAEDAAEMLHEMSTSGVAMAILVTLAWVVMVLVAQAVSKKKAPAQAKAKA
;
A
#
# COMPACT_ATOMS: atom_id res chain seq x y z
N MET A 1 13.93 -5.10 11.74
CA MET A 1 12.59 -4.60 12.11
C MET A 1 11.62 -4.95 10.97
N ALA A 2 10.76 -5.96 11.01
CA ALA A 2 10.02 -6.42 9.81
C ALA A 2 8.89 -5.48 9.28
N CYS A 3 9.18 -4.18 9.14
CA CYS A 3 8.26 -3.09 8.80
C CYS A 3 7.52 -3.30 7.48
N PHE A 4 8.10 -4.06 6.54
CA PHE A 4 7.47 -4.37 5.25
C PHE A 4 6.19 -5.21 5.37
N LEU A 5 6.00 -5.94 6.49
CA LEU A 5 4.83 -6.79 6.70
C LEU A 5 3.53 -5.99 6.84
N VAL A 6 3.57 -4.79 7.43
CA VAL A 6 2.38 -3.96 7.62
C VAL A 6 1.85 -3.45 6.27
N PRO A 7 2.66 -2.81 5.40
CA PRO A 7 2.23 -2.43 4.05
C PRO A 7 1.87 -3.63 3.16
N THR A 8 2.51 -4.79 3.35
CA THR A 8 2.16 -6.02 2.61
C THR A 8 0.76 -6.50 2.99
N THR A 9 0.45 -6.51 4.29
CA THR A 9 -0.88 -6.89 4.80
C THR A 9 -1.94 -5.95 4.27
N GLU A 10 -1.66 -4.65 4.29
CA GLU A 10 -2.54 -3.64 3.69
C GLU A 10 -2.77 -3.90 2.19
N ALA A 11 -1.70 -4.17 1.42
CA ALA A 11 -1.77 -4.45 0.00
C ALA A 11 -2.65 -5.68 -0.33
N ILE A 12 -2.59 -6.71 0.51
CA ILE A 12 -3.43 -7.90 0.37
C ILE A 12 -4.90 -7.53 0.59
N VAL A 13 -5.20 -6.81 1.68
CA VAL A 13 -6.56 -6.38 2.01
C VAL A 13 -7.16 -5.50 0.91
N THR A 14 -6.43 -4.48 0.45
CA THR A 14 -6.89 -3.58 -0.63
C THR A 14 -7.07 -4.32 -1.96
N THR A 15 -6.25 -5.34 -2.24
CA THR A 15 -6.41 -6.22 -3.41
C THR A 15 -7.68 -7.07 -3.33
N VAL A 16 -7.98 -7.62 -2.16
CA VAL A 16 -9.23 -8.39 -1.93
C VAL A 16 -10.45 -7.47 -2.07
N ILE A 17 -10.43 -6.30 -1.42
CA ILE A 17 -11.51 -5.31 -1.51
C ILE A 17 -11.74 -4.91 -2.98
N LYS A 18 -10.67 -4.62 -3.72
CA LYS A 18 -10.74 -4.29 -5.14
C LYS A 18 -11.40 -5.43 -5.94
N LYS A 19 -10.95 -6.68 -5.77
CA LYS A 19 -11.51 -7.84 -6.49
C LYS A 19 -12.99 -8.05 -6.18
N VAL A 20 -13.40 -7.88 -4.93
CA VAL A 20 -14.82 -8.02 -4.53
C VAL A 20 -15.66 -6.89 -5.11
N ALA A 21 -15.17 -5.65 -5.06
CA ALA A 21 -15.87 -4.48 -5.60
C ALA A 21 -15.99 -4.53 -7.13
N ASP A 22 -14.93 -4.94 -7.83
CA ASP A 22 -14.94 -5.11 -9.29
C ASP A 22 -15.94 -6.23 -9.70
N LYS A 23 -16.01 -7.34 -8.95
CA LYS A 23 -17.04 -8.38 -9.17
C LYS A 23 -18.47 -7.91 -8.94
N LYS A 24 -18.68 -6.97 -8.01
CA LYS A 24 -20.00 -6.38 -7.72
C LYS A 24 -20.38 -5.25 -8.68
N GLY A 25 -19.52 -4.89 -9.63
CA GLY A 25 -19.78 -3.80 -10.58
C GLY A 25 -19.75 -2.41 -9.93
N SER A 26 -19.00 -2.23 -8.83
CA SER A 26 -18.91 -0.95 -8.13
C SER A 26 -18.25 0.12 -9.01
N ASP A 27 -19.02 1.10 -9.49
CA ASP A 27 -18.52 2.17 -10.38
C ASP A 27 -17.84 3.33 -9.64
N ASN A 28 -17.38 3.09 -8.41
CA ASN A 28 -16.77 4.12 -7.59
C ASN A 28 -15.35 4.44 -8.09
N ILE A 29 -15.07 5.73 -8.30
CA ILE A 29 -13.76 6.22 -8.78
C ILE A 29 -12.60 5.77 -7.89
N PHE A 30 -12.82 5.63 -6.59
CA PHE A 30 -11.81 5.13 -5.65
C PHE A 30 -11.48 3.64 -5.91
N ILE A 31 -12.47 2.81 -6.28
CA ILE A 31 -12.27 1.39 -6.63
C ILE A 31 -11.52 1.26 -7.98
N LYS A 32 -11.88 2.09 -8.96
CA LYS A 32 -11.16 2.17 -10.24
C LYS A 32 -9.70 2.56 -10.06
N LYS A 33 -9.40 3.47 -9.12
CA LYS A 33 -8.04 3.93 -8.80
C LYS A 33 -7.33 3.11 -7.72
N MET A 34 -8.00 2.12 -7.11
CA MET A 34 -7.43 1.23 -6.09
C MET A 34 -6.25 0.40 -6.62
N GLY A 35 -6.21 0.14 -7.93
CA GLY A 35 -5.06 -0.53 -8.57
C GLY A 35 -3.76 0.27 -8.44
N TRP A 36 -3.84 1.60 -8.33
CA TRP A 36 -2.64 2.42 -8.12
C TRP A 36 -2.11 2.29 -6.70
N LEU A 37 -3.00 2.34 -5.71
CA LEU A 37 -2.63 2.10 -4.31
C LEU A 37 -1.98 0.72 -4.15
N ASN A 38 -2.57 -0.31 -4.75
CA ASN A 38 -2.01 -1.65 -4.73
C ASN A 38 -0.59 -1.70 -5.31
N ASN A 39 -0.35 -1.03 -6.45
CA ASN A 39 0.99 -1.00 -7.05
C ASN A 39 2.01 -0.27 -6.16
N MET A 40 1.60 0.82 -5.48
CA MET A 40 2.47 1.53 -4.53
C MET A 40 2.78 0.67 -3.31
N LEU A 41 1.77 0.02 -2.73
CA LEU A 41 1.94 -0.82 -1.54
C LEU A 41 2.77 -2.07 -1.86
N TRP A 42 2.46 -2.81 -2.94
CA TRP A 42 3.23 -3.98 -3.35
C TRP A 42 4.66 -3.61 -3.77
N GLY A 43 4.83 -2.52 -4.51
CA GLY A 43 6.15 -2.06 -4.94
C GLY A 43 7.03 -1.62 -3.76
N GLY A 44 6.47 -0.81 -2.86
CA GLY A 44 7.17 -0.38 -1.64
C GLY A 44 7.49 -1.54 -0.70
N SER A 45 6.52 -2.45 -0.49
CA SER A 45 6.73 -3.64 0.33
C SER A 45 7.81 -4.56 -0.22
N ALA A 46 7.86 -4.78 -1.54
CA ALA A 46 8.88 -5.59 -2.17
C ALA A 46 10.28 -4.98 -2.01
N LEU A 47 10.40 -3.66 -2.16
CA LEU A 47 11.68 -2.96 -2.01
C LEU A 47 12.17 -2.97 -0.56
N LEU A 48 11.28 -2.76 0.41
CA LEU A 48 11.60 -2.87 1.84
C LEU A 48 11.95 -4.31 2.24
N ALA A 49 11.20 -5.30 1.73
CA ALA A 49 11.52 -6.70 2.00
C ALA A 49 12.91 -7.07 1.49
N PHE A 50 13.28 -6.59 0.29
CA PHE A 50 14.63 -6.75 -0.24
C PHE A 50 15.67 -6.08 0.65
N GLU A 51 15.41 -4.86 1.13
CA GLU A 51 16.28 -4.14 2.04
C GLU A 51 16.53 -4.94 3.33
N HIS A 52 15.50 -5.56 3.90
CA HIS A 52 15.61 -6.33 5.15
C HIS A 52 16.32 -7.67 4.95
N VAL A 53 16.15 -8.31 3.80
CA VAL A 53 16.96 -9.47 3.40
C VAL A 53 18.43 -9.07 3.25
N TRP A 54 18.69 -7.92 2.62
CA TRP A 54 20.05 -7.42 2.40
C TRP A 54 20.75 -7.01 3.70
N HIS A 55 20.03 -6.43 4.67
CA HIS A 55 20.55 -6.08 5.99
C HIS A 55 20.68 -7.28 6.94
N GLY A 56 20.30 -8.50 6.52
CA GLY A 56 20.42 -9.72 7.34
C GLY A 56 19.35 -9.86 8.42
N GLU A 57 18.29 -9.05 8.34
CA GLU A 57 17.14 -9.12 9.26
C GLU A 57 16.11 -10.19 8.84
N VAL A 58 16.13 -10.59 7.57
CA VAL A 58 15.32 -11.67 7.02
C VAL A 58 16.24 -12.76 6.49
N THR A 59 16.10 -13.98 7.02
CA THR A 59 16.88 -15.15 6.58
C THR A 59 15.95 -16.24 6.04
N PRO A 60 16.40 -17.06 5.07
CA PRO A 60 15.59 -18.16 4.53
C PRO A 60 15.55 -19.40 5.44
N TRP A 61 16.29 -19.41 6.55
CA TRP A 61 16.26 -20.48 7.56
C TRP A 61 15.53 -20.00 8.81
N PHE A 62 14.99 -20.94 9.59
CA PHE A 62 14.29 -20.62 10.83
C PHE A 62 15.27 -20.15 11.92
N PRO A 63 14.95 -19.11 12.72
CA PRO A 63 13.79 -18.22 12.64
C PRO A 63 13.95 -17.15 11.54
N PHE A 64 12.99 -17.10 10.59
CA PHE A 64 13.05 -16.26 9.39
C PHE A 64 13.28 -14.76 9.68
N LEU A 65 12.85 -14.30 10.85
CA LEU A 65 13.16 -12.98 11.41
C LEU A 65 14.19 -13.18 12.52
N THR A 66 15.42 -12.70 12.30
CA THR A 66 16.53 -12.89 13.25
C THR A 66 16.23 -12.30 14.63
N ALA A 67 15.46 -11.21 14.68
CA ALA A 67 14.98 -10.57 15.91
C ALA A 67 13.84 -11.33 16.63
N ALA A 68 13.34 -12.44 16.09
CA ALA A 68 12.33 -13.28 16.76
C ALA A 68 12.95 -14.44 17.57
N SER A 69 14.27 -14.46 17.75
CA SER A 69 14.98 -15.55 18.43
C SER A 69 14.83 -15.53 19.96
N ASN A 70 14.39 -14.41 20.54
CA ASN A 70 14.07 -14.21 21.96
C ASN A 70 12.75 -13.44 22.12
N ALA A 71 12.08 -13.62 23.26
CA ALA A 71 10.75 -13.04 23.49
C ALA A 71 10.76 -11.52 23.70
N GLU A 72 11.85 -10.97 24.26
CA GLU A 72 12.02 -9.53 24.48
C GLU A 72 12.25 -8.79 23.17
N ASP A 73 13.20 -9.21 22.32
CA ASP A 73 13.43 -8.52 21.03
C ASP A 73 12.27 -8.75 20.05
N ALA A 74 11.52 -9.85 20.19
CA ALA A 74 10.30 -10.06 19.41
C ALA A 74 9.21 -9.02 19.79
N ALA A 75 9.05 -8.70 21.08
CA ALA A 75 8.09 -7.69 21.53
C ALA A 75 8.50 -6.28 21.09
N GLU A 76 9.78 -5.95 21.18
CA GLU A 76 10.36 -4.70 20.67
C GLU A 76 10.14 -4.58 19.16
N MET A 77 10.45 -5.64 18.38
CA MET A 77 10.25 -5.68 16.94
C MET A 77 8.77 -5.48 16.55
N LEU A 78 7.83 -6.07 17.30
CA LEU A 78 6.40 -5.91 17.08
C LEU A 78 5.93 -4.48 17.40
N HIS A 79 6.46 -3.88 18.47
CA HIS A 79 6.15 -2.50 18.83
C HIS A 79 6.59 -1.53 17.73
N GLU A 80 7.82 -1.67 17.25
CA GLU A 80 8.38 -0.85 16.17
C GLU A 80 7.65 -1.07 14.83
N MET A 81 7.23 -2.31 14.54
CA MET A 81 6.34 -2.58 13.41
C MET A 81 4.99 -1.87 13.54
N SER A 82 4.42 -1.84 14.76
CA SER A 82 3.10 -1.27 15.00
C SER A 82 3.09 0.26 14.86
N THR A 83 4.15 0.94 15.26
CA THR A 83 4.23 2.40 15.20
C THR A 83 4.70 2.86 13.82
N SER A 84 5.87 2.38 13.38
CA SER A 84 6.50 2.81 12.12
C SER A 84 5.77 2.26 10.91
N GLY A 85 5.33 1.00 10.95
CA GLY A 85 4.57 0.38 9.87
C GLY A 85 3.21 1.06 9.66
N VAL A 86 2.50 1.39 10.74
CA VAL A 86 1.20 2.10 10.65
C VAL A 86 1.40 3.54 10.19
N ALA A 87 2.42 4.25 10.69
CA ALA A 87 2.74 5.60 10.22
C ALA A 87 3.00 5.61 8.71
N MET A 88 3.77 4.63 8.20
CA MET A 88 4.04 4.49 6.77
C MET A 88 2.76 4.20 5.96
N ALA A 89 1.93 3.26 6.42
CA ALA A 89 0.64 2.94 5.81
C ALA A 89 -0.27 4.19 5.67
N ILE A 90 -0.39 4.97 6.75
CA ILE A 90 -1.16 6.21 6.75
C ILE A 90 -0.60 7.21 5.74
N LEU A 91 0.72 7.38 5.67
CA LEU A 91 1.33 8.30 4.71
C LEU A 91 1.08 7.89 3.25
N VAL A 92 1.23 6.60 2.92
CA VAL A 92 1.01 6.09 1.57
C VAL A 92 -0.46 6.22 1.15
N THR A 93 -1.40 5.93 2.05
CA THR A 93 -2.83 6.10 1.78
C THR A 93 -3.22 7.56 1.59
N LEU A 94 -2.70 8.47 2.42
CA LEU A 94 -2.93 9.91 2.27
C LEU A 94 -2.36 10.43 0.94
N ALA A 95 -1.14 10.03 0.59
CA ALA A 95 -0.54 10.38 -0.70
C ALA A 95 -1.42 9.90 -1.86
N TRP A 96 -1.91 8.66 -1.81
CA TRP A 96 -2.82 8.12 -2.82
C TRP A 96 -4.14 8.92 -2.90
N VAL A 97 -4.77 9.25 -1.76
CA VAL A 97 -5.99 10.06 -1.75
C VAL A 97 -5.77 11.42 -2.41
N VAL A 98 -4.69 12.14 -2.03
CA VAL A 98 -4.34 13.43 -2.63
C VAL A 98 -4.22 13.29 -4.14
N MET A 99 -3.51 12.26 -4.60
CA MET A 99 -3.32 12.09 -6.03
C MET A 99 -4.59 11.67 -6.79
N VAL A 100 -5.49 10.91 -6.17
CA VAL A 100 -6.83 10.64 -6.72
C VAL A 100 -7.63 11.93 -6.86
N LEU A 101 -7.59 12.81 -5.86
CA LEU A 101 -8.27 14.11 -5.89
C LEU A 101 -7.68 15.02 -6.98
N VAL A 102 -6.35 15.06 -7.13
CA VAL A 102 -5.67 15.80 -8.20
C VAL A 102 -6.09 15.27 -9.57
N ALA A 103 -6.10 13.96 -9.77
CA ALA A 103 -6.54 13.34 -11.02
C ALA A 103 -8.00 13.72 -11.34
N GLN A 104 -8.88 13.73 -10.34
CA GLN A 104 -10.27 14.17 -10.51
C GLN A 104 -10.37 15.65 -10.90
N ALA A 105 -9.63 16.53 -10.23
CA ALA A 105 -9.62 17.96 -10.52
C ALA A 105 -9.14 18.25 -11.95
N VAL A 106 -8.11 17.54 -12.41
CA VAL A 106 -7.59 17.66 -13.78
C VAL A 106 -8.58 17.11 -14.81
N SER A 107 -9.21 15.97 -14.55
CA SER A 107 -10.23 15.40 -15.46
C SER A 107 -11.47 16.29 -15.58
N LYS A 108 -11.93 16.92 -14.49
CA LYS A 108 -13.04 17.89 -14.53
C LYS A 108 -12.71 19.13 -15.39
N LYS A 109 -11.47 19.60 -15.35
CA LYS A 109 -11.00 20.74 -16.18
C LYS A 109 -10.93 20.42 -17.68
N LYS A 110 -10.82 19.16 -18.09
CA LYS A 110 -10.80 18.75 -19.52
C LYS A 110 -12.19 18.55 -20.13
N ALA A 111 -13.24 18.45 -19.32
CA ALA A 111 -14.62 18.26 -19.78
C ALA A 111 -15.29 19.45 -20.53
N PRO A 112 -14.90 20.74 -20.38
CA PRO A 112 -15.59 21.82 -21.09
C PRO A 112 -15.21 21.96 -22.57
N ALA A 113 -14.20 21.23 -23.08
CA ALA A 113 -13.73 21.36 -24.46
C ALA A 113 -14.45 20.43 -25.46
N GLN A 114 -15.13 19.36 -25.02
CA GLN A 114 -15.74 18.38 -25.93
C GLN A 114 -17.22 18.64 -26.24
N ALA A 115 -17.88 19.58 -25.54
CA ALA A 115 -19.27 19.93 -25.78
C ALA A 115 -19.49 20.97 -26.90
N LYS A 116 -18.42 21.56 -27.47
CA LYS A 116 -18.51 22.58 -28.53
C LYS A 116 -18.06 22.12 -29.92
N ALA A 117 -17.65 20.87 -30.09
CA ALA A 117 -17.17 20.34 -31.38
C ALA A 117 -18.22 19.50 -32.13
N LYS A 118 -19.48 19.51 -31.66
CA LYS A 118 -20.59 18.71 -32.25
C LYS A 118 -21.91 19.47 -32.39
N ALA A 119 -21.90 20.80 -32.32
CA ALA A 119 -23.05 21.64 -32.63
C ALA A 119 -22.85 22.29 -34.00
#